data_AF-A0A017T496-F1
#
_entry.id   AF-A0A017T496-F1
#
_cell.length_a   1.000
_cell.length_b   1.000
_cell.length_c   1.000
_cell.angle_alpha   90.00
_cell.angle_beta   90.00
_cell.angle_gamma   90.00
#
_symmetry.space_group_name_H-M   'P 1'
#
loop_
_entity.id
_entity.type
_entity.pdbx_description
1 polymer ?
#
loop_
_entity_poly.entity_id
_entity_poly.type
_entity_poly.pdbx_seq_one_letter_code
_entity_poly.pdbx_strand_id
1 'polypeptide(L)'
;MADVVGPPPDTCPDGSTPQTCHGGPYCAPRTCASENDCDAGELCVDRKLCLGELGCGGLLEPDAMPPMTPTITGTCEGTTACTAPATCTTMKVCAVNEGGVTQSSTTSSGGSSGNGGSDGGSGDSGGCSFGAAQTRGGLVAALGVLAAGAALLTARRQRPSQRRR
;
A
#
# COMPACT_ATOMS: atom_id res chain seq x y z
N MET A 1 3.16 16.23 -28.29
CA MET A 1 4.09 16.32 -27.15
C MET A 1 3.77 15.18 -26.21
N ALA A 2 4.70 14.24 -26.05
CA ALA A 2 4.54 13.18 -25.06
C ALA A 2 4.78 13.81 -23.69
N ASP A 3 3.88 13.54 -22.75
CA ASP A 3 4.09 13.93 -21.36
C ASP A 3 5.25 13.08 -20.82
N VAL A 4 6.42 13.70 -20.68
CA VAL A 4 7.61 13.00 -20.20
C VAL A 4 7.51 12.93 -18.68
N VAL A 5 6.88 11.86 -18.21
CA VAL A 5 6.87 11.50 -16.79
C VAL A 5 8.24 10.94 -16.43
N GLY A 6 8.90 11.52 -15.42
CA GLY A 6 10.18 11.03 -14.91
C GLY A 6 10.06 9.61 -14.34
N PRO A 7 11.17 8.87 -14.22
CA PRO A 7 11.15 7.54 -13.60
C PRO A 7 10.66 7.63 -12.14
N PRO A 8 10.09 6.54 -11.59
CA PRO A 8 9.72 6.47 -10.17
C PRO A 8 10.93 6.78 -9.27
N PRO A 9 10.71 7.25 -8.03
CA PRO A 9 11.81 7.47 -7.10
C PRO A 9 12.52 6.15 -6.79
N ASP A 10 13.84 6.17 -6.60
CA ASP A 10 14.63 4.95 -6.34
C ASP A 10 14.29 4.30 -4.99
N THR A 11 13.89 5.11 -4.00
CA THR A 11 13.59 4.68 -2.64
C THR A 11 12.35 5.37 -2.12
N CYS A 12 11.51 4.61 -1.41
CA CYS A 12 10.35 5.12 -0.69
C CYS A 12 10.41 4.70 0.79
N PRO A 13 9.79 5.47 1.69
CA PRO A 13 9.64 5.05 3.09
C PRO A 13 8.90 3.72 3.21
N ASP A 14 9.24 2.92 4.22
CA ASP A 14 8.57 1.66 4.54
C ASP A 14 7.05 1.83 4.61
N GLY A 15 6.32 0.91 3.98
CA GLY A 15 4.87 1.01 3.83
C GLY A 15 4.40 1.81 2.61
N SER A 16 5.30 2.15 1.68
CA SER A 16 4.96 2.81 0.41
C SER A 16 5.74 2.25 -0.78
N THR A 17 5.20 2.44 -1.99
CA THR A 17 5.80 1.97 -3.26
C THR A 17 6.16 3.16 -4.15
N PRO A 18 7.32 3.15 -4.83
CA PRO A 18 7.64 4.15 -5.83
C PRO A 18 6.67 4.09 -7.01
N GLN A 19 6.08 5.22 -7.37
CA GLN A 19 5.11 5.38 -8.43
C GLN A 19 5.40 6.67 -9.23
N THR A 20 4.71 6.83 -10.35
CA THR A 20 4.79 8.05 -11.17
C THR A 20 3.41 8.43 -11.67
N CYS A 21 3.19 9.73 -11.81
CA CYS A 21 2.02 10.28 -12.48
C CYS A 21 2.39 11.57 -13.21
N HIS A 22 1.43 12.24 -13.83
CA HIS A 22 1.65 13.53 -14.50
C HIS A 22 2.19 14.63 -13.56
N GLY A 23 1.89 14.55 -12.26
CA GLY A 23 2.46 15.42 -11.23
C GLY A 23 3.92 15.13 -10.87
N GLY A 24 4.49 14.03 -11.39
CA GLY A 24 5.86 13.60 -11.13
C GLY A 24 5.98 12.26 -10.38
N PRO A 25 7.21 11.84 -10.05
CA PRO A 25 7.48 10.69 -9.21
C PRO A 25 7.00 10.90 -7.77
N TYR A 26 6.47 9.85 -7.14
CA TYR A 26 5.94 9.91 -5.78
C TYR A 26 5.96 8.54 -5.09
N CYS A 27 5.69 8.52 -3.78
CA CYS A 27 5.60 7.29 -3.00
C CYS A 27 4.14 7.03 -2.61
N ALA A 28 3.51 6.04 -3.23
CA ALA A 28 2.11 5.70 -2.96
C ALA A 28 2.02 4.81 -1.70
N PRO A 29 1.10 5.09 -0.75
CA PRO A 29 0.93 4.27 0.44
C PRO A 29 0.40 2.87 0.08
N ARG A 30 0.98 1.82 0.68
CA ARG A 30 0.51 0.43 0.55
C ARG A 30 -0.48 0.08 1.65
N THR A 31 -1.66 0.69 1.61
CA THR A 31 -2.66 0.54 2.68
C THR A 31 -3.22 -0.87 2.76
N CYS A 32 -3.50 -1.35 3.97
CA CYS A 32 -4.09 -2.67 4.22
C CYS A 32 -5.17 -2.59 5.31
N ALA A 33 -6.13 -3.51 5.24
CA ALA A 33 -7.09 -3.73 6.32
C ALA A 33 -6.67 -4.90 7.22
N SER A 34 -6.01 -5.89 6.63
CA SER A 34 -5.55 -7.13 7.25
C SER A 34 -4.23 -7.63 6.65
N GLU A 35 -3.58 -8.59 7.29
CA GLU A 35 -2.33 -9.20 6.81
C GLU A 35 -2.49 -9.90 5.45
N ASN A 36 -3.70 -10.36 5.11
CA ASN A 36 -3.98 -10.99 3.82
C ASN A 36 -3.94 -10.01 2.64
N ASP A 37 -3.97 -8.70 2.91
CA ASP A 37 -3.85 -7.67 1.88
C ASP A 37 -2.38 -7.39 1.50
N CYS A 38 -1.43 -7.97 2.25
CA CYS A 38 0.00 -7.74 2.09
C CYS A 38 0.69 -8.90 1.38
N ASP A 39 1.84 -8.61 0.78
CA ASP A 39 2.65 -9.62 0.11
C ASP A 39 3.29 -10.59 1.12
N ALA A 40 3.74 -11.74 0.64
CA ALA A 40 4.35 -12.76 1.49
C ALA A 40 5.58 -12.21 2.24
N GLY A 41 5.57 -12.32 3.57
CA GLY A 41 6.65 -11.82 4.44
C GLY A 41 6.42 -10.40 4.98
N GLU A 42 5.30 -9.78 4.64
CA GLU A 42 4.90 -8.47 5.17
C GLU A 42 3.73 -8.60 6.15
N LEU A 43 3.57 -7.59 6.99
CA LEU A 43 2.46 -7.51 7.93
C LEU A 43 1.71 -6.19 7.74
N CYS A 44 0.41 -6.24 8.05
CA CYS A 44 -0.42 -5.05 8.07
C CYS A 44 -0.25 -4.33 9.41
N VAL A 45 0.63 -3.34 9.46
CA VAL A 45 1.05 -2.66 10.69
C VAL A 45 0.72 -1.18 10.66
N ASP A 46 0.45 -0.61 11.84
CA ASP A 46 0.27 0.83 11.99
C ASP A 46 1.64 1.54 11.87
N ARG A 47 1.76 2.44 10.90
CA ARG A 47 2.95 3.30 10.73
C ARG A 47 2.55 4.77 10.78
N LYS A 48 3.44 5.60 11.33
CA LYS A 48 3.32 7.06 11.36
C LYS A 48 4.06 7.64 10.16
N LEU A 49 3.29 8.13 9.19
CA LEU A 49 3.82 8.61 7.91
C LEU A 49 3.42 10.07 7.68
N CYS A 50 4.30 10.81 7.02
CA CYS A 50 4.00 12.15 6.51
C CYS A 50 3.19 12.04 5.23
N LEU A 51 1.87 12.18 5.38
CA LEU A 51 0.92 12.10 4.27
C LEU A 51 0.73 13.50 3.67
N GLY A 52 1.10 13.66 2.41
CA GLY A 52 0.81 14.81 1.58
C GLY A 52 -0.12 14.44 0.42
N GLU A 53 -0.36 15.40 -0.46
CA GLU A 53 -1.15 15.22 -1.68
C GLU A 53 -0.36 15.72 -2.89
N LEU A 54 -0.48 15.00 -4.00
CA LEU A 54 0.11 15.33 -5.29
C LEU A 54 -0.99 15.39 -6.35
N GLY A 55 -1.06 16.47 -7.12
CA GLY A 55 -1.97 16.56 -8.26
C GLY A 55 -1.48 15.66 -9.39
N CYS A 56 -2.15 14.53 -9.61
CA CYS A 56 -1.79 13.59 -10.67
C CYS A 56 -2.59 13.81 -11.98
N GLY A 57 -3.29 14.93 -12.09
CA GLY A 57 -3.96 15.34 -13.32
C GLY A 57 -2.95 15.75 -14.39
N GLY A 58 -3.09 15.18 -15.59
CA GLY A 58 -2.32 15.60 -16.76
C GLY A 58 -2.86 16.89 -17.38
N LEU A 59 -3.04 16.89 -18.70
CA LEU A 59 -3.66 17.99 -19.45
C LEU A 59 -5.16 18.08 -19.13
N LEU A 60 -5.47 18.63 -17.97
CA LEU A 60 -6.82 19.03 -17.60
C LEU A 60 -7.14 20.42 -18.14
N GLU A 61 -8.42 20.74 -18.21
CA GLU A 61 -8.89 22.09 -18.55
C GLU A 61 -8.31 23.12 -17.54
N PRO A 62 -8.07 24.38 -17.94
CA PRO A 62 -7.41 25.38 -17.10
C PRO A 62 -8.08 25.60 -15.73
N ASP A 63 -9.40 25.37 -15.66
CA ASP A 63 -10.21 25.55 -14.46
C ASP A 63 -10.51 24.23 -13.74
N ALA A 64 -10.03 23.10 -14.27
CA ALA A 64 -10.25 21.79 -13.67
C ALA A 64 -9.23 21.52 -12.56
N MET A 65 -9.74 21.23 -11.37
CA MET A 65 -8.89 20.85 -10.23
C MET A 65 -8.44 19.40 -10.40
N PRO A 66 -7.13 19.12 -10.42
CA PRO A 66 -6.65 17.75 -10.60
C PRO A 66 -7.08 16.85 -9.44
N PRO A 67 -7.30 15.56 -9.71
CA PRO A 67 -7.45 14.60 -8.63
C PRO A 67 -6.18 14.59 -7.78
N MET A 68 -6.35 14.90 -6.51
CA MET A 68 -5.28 14.86 -5.52
C MET A 68 -5.02 13.41 -5.14
N THR A 69 -3.78 12.97 -5.27
CA THR A 69 -3.32 11.62 -4.99
C THR A 69 -2.53 11.62 -3.68
N PRO A 70 -2.84 10.73 -2.72
CA PRO A 70 -2.07 10.64 -1.49
C PRO A 70 -0.63 10.22 -1.79
N THR A 71 0.33 10.93 -1.19
CA THR A 71 1.76 10.62 -1.30
C THR A 71 2.42 10.63 0.08
N ILE A 72 3.33 9.68 0.29
CA ILE A 72 4.16 9.62 1.49
C ILE A 72 5.45 10.39 1.24
N THR A 73 5.73 11.42 2.05
CA THR A 73 6.96 12.22 1.93
C THR A 73 8.04 11.83 2.94
N GLY A 74 7.69 10.98 3.92
CA GLY A 74 8.61 10.52 4.97
C GLY A 74 7.88 9.78 6.08
N THR A 75 8.64 9.32 7.08
CA THR A 75 8.10 8.86 8.37
C THR A 75 8.01 10.02 9.34
N CYS A 76 7.10 9.95 10.32
CA CYS A 76 7.03 10.94 11.40
C CYS A 76 7.15 10.28 12.77
N GLU A 77 8.39 10.19 13.23
CA GLU A 77 8.67 9.92 14.64
C GLU A 77 8.62 11.25 15.43
N GLY A 78 7.41 11.59 15.89
CA GLY A 78 7.12 12.85 16.58
C GLY A 78 6.21 13.78 15.77
N THR A 79 5.49 14.67 16.45
CA THR A 79 4.40 15.46 15.86
C THR A 79 4.84 16.62 14.97
N THR A 80 6.13 16.97 14.93
CA THR A 80 6.69 18.10 14.15
C THR A 80 7.60 17.69 13.00
N ALA A 81 7.65 16.40 12.65
CA ALA A 81 8.60 15.88 11.66
C ALA A 81 8.23 16.20 10.20
N CYS A 82 6.95 16.39 9.90
CA CYS A 82 6.49 16.57 8.52
C CYS A 82 6.68 18.01 8.04
N THR A 83 7.22 18.17 6.83
CA THR A 83 7.26 19.46 6.15
C THR A 83 5.89 19.77 5.57
N ALA A 84 5.37 20.97 5.84
CA ALA A 84 4.09 21.41 5.28
C ALA A 84 4.12 21.34 3.73
N PRO A 85 3.00 20.94 3.09
CA PRO A 85 1.66 20.74 3.65
C PRO A 85 1.39 19.33 4.21
N ALA A 86 2.39 18.44 4.29
CA ALA A 86 2.17 17.08 4.75
C ALA A 86 1.77 17.03 6.23
N THR A 87 0.89 16.09 6.56
CA THR A 87 0.39 15.87 7.93
C THR A 87 0.84 14.50 8.44
N CYS A 88 1.36 14.45 9.67
CA CYS A 88 1.71 13.19 10.32
C CYS A 88 0.44 12.38 10.62
N THR A 89 0.29 11.25 9.93
CA THR A 89 -0.90 10.39 10.03
C THR A 89 -0.48 8.98 10.41
N THR A 90 -1.17 8.37 11.37
CA THR A 90 -1.05 6.93 11.63
C THR A 90 -1.97 6.19 10.66
N MET A 91 -1.43 5.27 9.89
CA MET A 91 -2.20 4.45 8.95
C MET A 91 -1.67 3.02 8.87
N LYS A 92 -2.57 2.07 8.58
CA LYS A 92 -2.21 0.67 8.37
C LYS A 92 -1.61 0.49 6.98
N VAL A 93 -0.38 -0.01 6.95
CA VAL A 93 0.37 -0.26 5.71
C VAL A 93 1.04 -1.62 5.75
N CYS A 94 1.20 -2.21 4.56
CA CYS A 94 2.03 -3.39 4.38
C CYS A 94 3.49 -3.01 4.50
N ALA A 95 4.15 -3.49 5.55
CA ALA A 95 5.57 -3.28 5.77
C ALA A 95 6.24 -4.57 6.22
N VAL A 96 7.53 -4.69 5.93
CA VAL A 96 8.37 -5.72 6.52
C VAL A 96 8.40 -5.53 8.04
N ASN A 97 8.31 -6.63 8.78
CA ASN A 97 8.35 -6.56 10.24
C ASN A 97 9.79 -6.35 10.69
N GLU A 98 10.19 -5.09 10.90
CA GLU A 98 11.54 -4.73 11.36
C GLU A 98 11.88 -5.28 12.76
N GLY A 99 10.87 -5.71 13.52
CA GLY A 99 11.01 -6.41 14.81
C GLY A 99 11.15 -7.93 14.69
N GLY A 100 11.08 -8.48 13.49
CA GLY A 100 11.21 -9.90 13.23
C GLY A 100 12.67 -10.32 13.23
N VAL A 101 13.17 -10.73 14.40
CA VAL A 101 14.02 -11.92 14.49
C VAL A 101 13.52 -12.86 13.41
N THR A 102 14.35 -13.21 12.43
CA THR A 102 14.04 -14.21 11.43
C THR A 102 13.36 -15.37 12.14
N GLN A 103 12.02 -15.42 12.11
CA GLN A 103 11.37 -16.70 12.06
C GLN A 103 11.84 -17.18 10.72
N SER A 104 12.99 -17.86 10.73
CA SER A 104 13.25 -18.95 9.83
C SER A 104 11.91 -19.65 9.77
N SER A 105 11.20 -19.42 8.69
CA SER A 105 10.35 -20.40 8.09
C SER A 105 11.25 -21.63 8.05
N THR A 106 11.21 -22.37 9.16
CA THR A 106 11.59 -23.75 9.22
C THR A 106 10.51 -24.36 8.37
N THR A 107 10.69 -24.21 7.06
CA THR A 107 10.21 -25.15 6.09
C THR A 107 10.69 -26.46 6.68
N SER A 108 9.78 -27.19 7.31
CA SER A 108 9.94 -28.61 7.55
C SER A 108 9.99 -29.26 6.18
N SER A 109 11.04 -28.97 5.41
CA SER A 109 11.51 -29.74 4.30
C SER A 109 12.07 -30.99 4.96
N GLY A 110 11.17 -31.94 5.19
CA GLY A 110 11.53 -33.30 5.55
C GLY A 110 12.67 -33.73 4.63
N GLY A 111 13.79 -34.10 5.26
CA GLY A 111 14.97 -34.57 4.56
C GLY A 111 14.59 -35.69 3.61
N SER A 112 15.06 -35.59 2.38
CA SER A 112 15.27 -36.75 1.52
C SER A 112 16.69 -36.64 1.01
N SER A 113 17.58 -37.30 1.74
CA SER A 113 18.94 -37.60 1.31
C SER A 113 18.88 -38.33 -0.03
N GLY A 114 19.45 -37.72 -1.07
CA GLY A 114 19.62 -38.33 -2.38
C GLY A 114 20.98 -37.96 -2.94
N ASN A 115 21.91 -38.91 -2.93
CA ASN A 115 23.23 -38.80 -3.54
C ASN A 115 23.14 -38.84 -5.08
N GLY A 116 24.01 -38.07 -5.75
CA GLY A 116 24.82 -38.58 -6.86
C GLY A 116 24.38 -38.28 -8.31
N GLY A 117 25.33 -37.75 -9.10
CA GLY A 117 25.34 -37.62 -10.57
C GLY A 117 25.23 -36.15 -11.02
N SER A 118 26.27 -35.43 -11.46
CA SER A 118 27.08 -35.58 -12.70
C SER A 118 26.26 -35.94 -13.93
N ASP A 119 25.95 -34.96 -14.79
CA ASP A 119 26.48 -34.85 -16.15
C ASP A 119 25.71 -33.81 -16.99
N GLY A 120 26.43 -33.17 -17.91
CA GLY A 120 25.98 -32.00 -18.66
C GLY A 120 24.94 -32.25 -19.74
N GLY A 121 24.39 -31.15 -20.24
CA GLY A 121 23.53 -31.14 -21.41
C GLY A 121 23.14 -29.71 -21.81
N SER A 122 23.78 -29.20 -22.85
CA SER A 122 23.28 -28.09 -23.65
C SER A 122 22.01 -28.51 -24.39
N GLY A 123 21.00 -27.64 -24.44
CA GLY A 123 19.78 -27.93 -25.20
C GLY A 123 18.79 -26.77 -25.18
N ASP A 124 18.81 -25.98 -26.25
CA ASP A 124 17.75 -25.09 -26.71
C ASP A 124 16.39 -25.78 -26.78
N SER A 125 15.30 -25.05 -26.49
CA SER A 125 14.07 -24.99 -27.30
C SER A 125 12.97 -24.25 -26.54
N GLY A 126 12.39 -23.25 -27.19
CA GLY A 126 11.29 -22.45 -26.65
C GLY A 126 10.05 -23.27 -26.26
N GLY A 127 9.38 -22.81 -25.21
CA GLY A 127 8.10 -23.33 -24.77
C GLY A 127 7.19 -22.18 -24.34
N CYS A 128 6.24 -21.84 -25.20
CA CYS A 128 5.15 -20.92 -24.91
C CYS A 128 4.12 -21.65 -24.04
N SER A 129 4.17 -21.48 -22.73
CA SER A 129 3.19 -22.06 -21.81
C SER A 129 2.04 -21.08 -21.57
N PHE A 130 1.00 -21.18 -22.40
CA PHE A 130 -0.34 -20.69 -22.06
C PHE A 130 -0.95 -21.68 -21.06
N GLY A 131 -0.84 -21.37 -19.76
CA GLY A 131 -1.24 -22.24 -18.66
C GLY A 131 -2.45 -21.72 -17.90
N ALA A 132 -3.63 -22.14 -18.35
CA ALA A 132 -4.86 -22.43 -17.59
C ALA A 132 -5.27 -21.54 -16.41
N ALA A 133 -6.35 -20.78 -16.65
CA ALA A 133 -7.26 -20.30 -15.61
C ALA A 133 -7.79 -21.48 -14.77
N GLN A 134 -7.32 -21.60 -13.52
CA GLN A 134 -8.00 -22.40 -12.51
C GLN A 134 -8.98 -21.51 -11.75
N THR A 135 -10.21 -21.47 -12.25
CA THR A 135 -11.41 -21.16 -11.46
C THR A 135 -11.57 -22.22 -10.37
N ARG A 136 -11.23 -21.89 -9.13
CA ARG A 136 -11.70 -22.62 -7.95
C ARG A 136 -12.63 -21.73 -7.16
N GLY A 137 -13.92 -22.05 -7.29
CA GLY A 137 -14.98 -21.52 -6.45
C GLY A 137 -14.76 -21.90 -4.99
N GLY A 138 -14.81 -20.89 -4.13
CA GLY A 138 -14.90 -21.02 -2.69
C GLY A 138 -16.15 -20.28 -2.23
N LEU A 139 -17.26 -21.00 -2.15
CA LEU A 139 -18.50 -20.55 -1.54
C LEU A 139 -18.30 -20.57 -0.03
N VAL A 140 -18.06 -19.42 0.58
CA VAL A 140 -18.08 -19.28 2.05
C VAL A 140 -19.27 -18.39 2.41
N ALA A 141 -20.33 -19.06 2.85
CA ALA A 141 -21.43 -18.45 3.57
C ALA A 141 -20.90 -17.88 4.89
N ALA A 142 -21.09 -16.57 5.12
CA ALA A 142 -20.98 -15.98 6.44
C ALA A 142 -22.35 -15.42 6.83
N LEU A 143 -23.00 -16.18 7.71
CA LEU A 143 -24.20 -15.85 8.45
C LEU A 143 -24.04 -14.54 9.21
N GLY A 144 -25.16 -13.82 9.33
CA GLY A 144 -25.20 -12.45 9.80
C GLY A 144 -24.92 -12.24 11.27
N VAL A 145 -24.70 -10.97 11.59
CA VAL A 145 -24.97 -10.40 12.90
C VAL A 145 -25.75 -9.10 12.68
N LEU A 146 -27.07 -9.22 12.85
CA LEU A 146 -27.94 -8.10 13.17
C LEU A 146 -27.59 -7.65 14.59
N ALA A 147 -27.01 -6.46 14.72
CA ALA A 147 -27.00 -5.73 15.97
C ALA A 147 -27.55 -4.32 15.70
N ALA A 148 -28.85 -4.18 15.95
CA ALA A 148 -29.52 -2.90 16.09
C ALA A 148 -28.89 -2.12 17.26
N GLY A 149 -28.14 -1.08 16.95
CA GLY A 149 -27.64 -0.10 17.92
C GLY A 149 -28.44 1.19 17.78
N ALA A 150 -29.34 1.41 18.73
CA ALA A 150 -30.27 2.52 18.77
C ALA A 150 -29.58 3.90 18.92
N ALA A 151 -30.28 4.89 18.37
CA ALA A 151 -30.19 6.33 18.56
C ALA A 151 -29.47 6.83 19.84
N LEU A 152 -28.50 7.71 19.65
CA LEU A 152 -28.29 8.85 20.56
C LEU A 152 -28.24 10.15 19.73
N LEU A 153 -29.42 10.75 19.60
CA LEU A 153 -29.59 12.18 19.45
C LEU A 153 -28.97 12.89 20.68
N THR A 154 -27.88 13.63 20.50
CA THR A 154 -27.63 14.79 21.37
C THR A 154 -26.93 15.93 20.62
N ALA A 155 -27.75 16.96 20.37
CA ALA A 155 -27.43 18.37 20.51
C ALA A 155 -26.43 19.01 19.53
N ARG A 156 -27.02 19.62 18.49
CA ARG A 156 -26.71 20.95 17.99
C ARG A 156 -26.05 21.85 19.05
N ARG A 157 -24.84 22.33 18.78
CA ARG A 157 -24.37 23.63 19.27
C ARG A 157 -23.90 24.46 18.08
N GLN A 158 -24.84 25.27 17.58
CA GLN A 158 -24.56 26.43 16.75
C GLN A 158 -23.52 27.31 17.45
N ARG A 159 -22.41 27.63 16.80
CA ARG A 159 -21.57 28.77 17.20
C ARG A 159 -21.95 29.96 16.33
N PRO A 160 -22.42 31.07 16.92
CA PRO A 160 -22.82 32.25 16.19
C PRO A 160 -21.63 32.96 15.57
N SER A 161 -21.87 33.43 14.36
CA SER A 161 -21.06 34.35 13.56
C SER A 161 -20.64 35.57 14.37
N GLN A 162 -19.37 35.64 14.78
CA GLN A 162 -18.77 36.88 15.28
C GLN A 162 -18.27 37.69 14.09
N ARG A 163 -19.16 38.58 13.67
CA ARG A 163 -18.95 39.72 12.78
C ARG A 163 -18.13 40.78 13.54
N ARG A 164 -16.90 41.08 13.12
CA ARG A 164 -16.17 42.32 13.45
C ARG A 164 -15.48 42.78 12.16
N ARG A 165 -16.11 43.74 11.49
CA ARG A 165 -15.86 45.20 11.53
C ARG A 165 -14.84 45.58 10.48
#